data_AF-A0AAJ2VZQ4-F1
#
_entry.id   AF-A0AAJ2VZQ4-F1
#
_cell.length_a   1.000
_cell.length_b   1.000
_cell.length_c   1.000
_cell.angle_alpha   90.00
_cell.angle_beta   90.00
_cell.angle_gamma   90.00
#
_symmetry.space_group_name_H-M   'P 1'
#
loop_
_entity.id
_entity.type
_entity.pdbx_description
1 polymer ?
#
loop_
_entity_poly.entity_id
_entity_poly.type
_entity_poly.pdbx_seq_one_letter_code
_entity_poly.pdbx_strand_id
1 'polypeptide(L)'
;MKTFKLENEPKIKSGFKTPEDYFDTFSTKVLEQVDKKEVKVIALNRRKKVISMFAAAVILIGLMIPIVNNYNSKSKELDAETLETYLSYQSNLNQYDLIKELDNTDIQKLGKNVALEDETIEDILSSNPNIENLISE
;
A
#
# COMPACT_ATOMS: atom_id res chain seq x y z
N MET A 1 12.69 -75.96 -76.06
CA MET A 1 13.14 -75.23 -74.84
C MET A 1 14.24 -76.05 -74.19
N LYS A 2 15.36 -75.41 -73.79
CA LYS A 2 16.42 -76.10 -73.03
C LYS A 2 15.95 -76.30 -71.58
N THR A 3 16.26 -77.45 -71.00
CA THR A 3 15.91 -77.80 -69.62
C THR A 3 16.74 -76.98 -68.63
N PHE A 4 16.08 -76.18 -67.81
CA PHE A 4 16.72 -75.37 -66.77
C PHE A 4 17.05 -76.28 -65.58
N LYS A 5 18.32 -76.68 -65.44
CA LYS A 5 18.80 -77.58 -64.37
C LYS A 5 19.36 -76.75 -63.22
N LEU A 6 18.58 -76.54 -62.16
CA LEU A 6 18.96 -75.72 -60.99
C LEU A 6 20.06 -76.32 -60.11
N GLU A 7 20.35 -77.61 -60.26
CA GLU A 7 21.14 -78.40 -59.32
C GLU A 7 22.66 -78.38 -59.57
N ASN A 8 23.11 -77.92 -60.75
CA ASN A 8 24.51 -77.97 -61.15
C ASN A 8 25.16 -76.60 -61.41
N GLU A 9 24.49 -75.49 -61.10
CA GLU A 9 25.08 -74.15 -61.19
C GLU A 9 25.43 -73.59 -59.80
N PRO A 10 26.53 -72.82 -59.66
CA PRO A 10 26.90 -72.23 -58.39
C PRO A 10 25.78 -71.28 -57.93
N LYS A 11 25.15 -71.60 -56.79
CA LYS A 11 24.12 -70.76 -56.18
C LYS A 11 24.65 -69.33 -56.02
N ILE A 12 24.00 -68.37 -56.67
CA ILE A 12 24.34 -66.95 -56.55
C ILE A 12 24.25 -66.60 -55.06
N LYS A 13 25.37 -66.17 -54.45
CA LYS A 13 25.36 -65.72 -53.06
C LYS A 13 24.52 -64.45 -53.00
N SER A 14 23.50 -64.44 -52.14
CA SER A 14 22.71 -63.22 -51.88
C SER A 14 23.66 -62.08 -51.51
N GLY A 15 23.60 -60.96 -52.24
CA GLY A 15 24.38 -59.75 -51.96
C GLY A 15 23.95 -59.05 -50.66
N PHE A 16 22.80 -59.44 -50.13
CA PHE A 16 22.31 -58.98 -48.84
C PHE A 16 22.54 -60.07 -47.80
N LYS A 17 23.72 -60.05 -47.19
CA LYS A 17 23.98 -60.75 -45.93
C LYS A 17 24.07 -59.71 -44.82
N THR A 18 23.38 -59.97 -43.73
CA THR A 18 23.57 -59.19 -42.51
C THR A 18 25.00 -59.38 -41.99
N PRO A 19 25.62 -58.34 -41.43
CA PRO A 19 26.89 -58.48 -40.72
C PRO A 19 26.80 -59.53 -39.63
N GLU A 20 27.95 -60.10 -39.28
CA GLU A 20 28.11 -60.95 -38.11
C GLU A 20 27.62 -60.20 -36.86
N ASP A 21 26.88 -60.88 -35.99
CA ASP A 21 26.32 -60.38 -34.73
C ASP A 21 25.40 -59.13 -34.85
N TYR A 22 24.84 -58.88 -36.04
CA TYR A 22 23.93 -57.75 -36.26
C TYR A 22 22.71 -57.82 -35.34
N PHE A 23 22.04 -58.98 -35.27
CA PHE A 23 20.84 -59.15 -34.47
C PHE A 23 21.13 -59.27 -32.97
N ASP A 24 22.31 -59.80 -32.61
CA ASP A 24 22.73 -59.93 -31.22
C ASP A 24 23.04 -58.55 -30.60
N THR A 25 23.62 -57.63 -31.37
CA THR A 25 23.95 -56.27 -30.92
C THR A 25 22.85 -55.23 -31.16
N PHE A 26 21.81 -55.58 -31.93
CA PHE A 26 20.75 -54.65 -32.31
C PHE A 26 19.99 -54.11 -31.08
N SER A 27 19.57 -55.00 -30.18
CA SER A 27 18.81 -54.62 -28.98
C SER A 27 19.59 -53.64 -28.09
N THR A 28 20.89 -53.87 -27.92
CA THR A 28 21.79 -53.00 -27.14
C THR A 28 21.91 -51.62 -27.78
N LYS A 29 22.12 -51.55 -29.09
CA LYS A 29 22.22 -50.28 -29.83
C LYS A 29 20.94 -49.45 -29.77
N VAL A 30 19.78 -50.10 -29.84
CA VAL A 30 18.49 -49.41 -29.71
C VAL A 30 18.31 -48.89 -28.29
N LEU A 31 18.66 -49.67 -27.26
CA LEU A 31 18.54 -49.25 -25.87
C LEU A 31 19.47 -48.08 -25.54
N GLU A 32 20.72 -48.10 -26.02
CA GLU A 32 21.68 -47.00 -25.87
C GLU A 32 21.22 -45.71 -26.56
N GLN A 33 20.53 -45.82 -27.70
CA GLN A 33 19.96 -44.65 -28.38
C GLN A 33 18.68 -44.12 -27.72
N VAL A 34 18.01 -44.95 -26.93
CA VAL A 34 16.80 -44.59 -26.17
C VAL A 34 17.13 -44.05 -24.79
N ASP A 35 18.40 -44.16 -24.34
CA ASP A 35 18.82 -43.63 -23.05
C ASP A 35 18.53 -42.12 -22.98
N LYS A 36 17.56 -41.82 -22.14
CA LYS A 36 16.77 -40.60 -22.21
C LYS A 36 17.64 -39.45 -21.77
N LYS A 37 17.92 -38.53 -22.70
CA LYS A 37 18.43 -37.20 -22.38
C LYS A 37 17.53 -36.59 -21.30
N GLU A 38 18.00 -36.53 -20.06
CA GLU A 38 17.21 -36.02 -18.94
C GLU A 38 16.90 -34.54 -19.18
N VAL A 39 15.70 -34.27 -19.69
CA VAL A 39 15.23 -32.90 -19.86
C VAL A 39 14.92 -32.37 -18.47
N LYS A 40 15.62 -31.30 -18.07
CA LYS A 40 15.40 -30.62 -16.78
C LYS A 40 13.97 -30.09 -16.71
N VAL A 41 13.08 -30.85 -16.09
CA VAL A 41 11.71 -30.42 -15.78
C VAL A 41 11.68 -29.71 -14.42
N ILE A 42 10.92 -28.62 -14.34
CA ILE A 42 10.70 -27.89 -13.08
C ILE A 42 9.29 -28.21 -12.61
N ALA A 43 9.15 -28.76 -11.41
CA ALA A 43 7.84 -29.09 -10.84
C ALA A 43 7.02 -27.81 -10.56
N LEU A 44 5.82 -27.72 -11.15
CA LEU A 44 4.94 -26.54 -11.08
C LEU A 44 4.26 -26.37 -9.71
N ASN A 45 4.20 -27.43 -8.90
CA ASN A 45 3.55 -27.44 -7.59
C ASN A 45 4.22 -26.52 -6.56
N ARG A 46 5.51 -26.20 -6.70
CA ARG A 46 6.26 -25.34 -5.77
C ARG A 46 5.84 -23.87 -5.87
N ARG A 47 5.35 -23.41 -7.03
CA ARG A 47 4.96 -22.01 -7.26
C ARG A 47 3.60 -21.63 -6.63
N LYS A 48 2.72 -22.61 -6.37
CA LYS A 48 1.39 -22.34 -5.78
C LYS A 48 1.48 -21.76 -4.36
N LYS A 49 2.42 -22.25 -3.53
CA LYS A 49 2.65 -21.72 -2.18
C LYS A 49 3.18 -20.29 -2.21
N VAL A 50 4.07 -20.00 -3.15
CA VAL A 50 4.63 -18.65 -3.34
C VAL A 50 3.53 -17.68 -3.76
N ILE A 51 2.67 -18.05 -4.72
CA ILE A 51 1.54 -17.22 -5.15
C ILE A 51 0.57 -16.96 -3.99
N SER A 52 0.26 -17.97 -3.16
CA SER A 52 -0.59 -17.78 -1.97
C SER A 52 0.04 -16.84 -0.95
N MET A 53 1.36 -16.87 -0.77
CA MET A 53 2.09 -15.96 0.12
C MET A 53 2.05 -14.52 -0.39
N PHE A 54 2.24 -14.32 -1.71
CA PHE A 54 2.09 -12.99 -2.32
C PHE A 54 0.66 -12.46 -2.19
N ALA A 55 -0.35 -13.30 -2.41
CA ALA A 55 -1.76 -12.91 -2.24
C ALA A 55 -2.05 -12.46 -0.81
N ALA A 56 -1.57 -13.21 0.20
CA ALA A 56 -1.73 -12.83 1.60
C ALA A 56 -1.02 -11.51 1.96
N ALA A 57 0.19 -11.28 1.43
CA ALA A 57 0.93 -10.04 1.66
C ALA A 57 0.21 -8.81 1.09
N VAL A 58 -0.36 -8.92 -0.11
CA VAL A 58 -1.14 -7.82 -0.73
C VAL A 58 -2.39 -7.49 0.09
N ILE A 59 -3.08 -8.50 0.62
CA ILE A 59 -4.25 -8.29 1.49
C ILE A 59 -3.85 -7.57 2.79
N LEU A 60 -2.74 -7.98 3.42
CA LEU A 60 -2.22 -7.32 4.62
C LEU A 60 -1.86 -5.85 4.38
N ILE A 61 -1.21 -5.55 3.26
CA ILE A 61 -0.90 -4.17 2.86
C ILE A 61 -2.19 -3.39 2.61
N GLY A 62 -3.17 -4.01 1.93
CA GLY A 62 -4.48 -3.40 1.68
C GLY A 62 -5.24 -3.03 2.95
N LEU A 63 -5.20 -3.89 3.98
CA LEU A 63 -5.81 -3.61 5.29
C LEU A 63 -5.11 -2.48 6.06
N MET A 64 -3.85 -2.18 5.75
CA MET A 64 -3.09 -1.08 6.37
C MET A 64 -3.35 0.29 5.71
N ILE A 65 -3.98 0.35 4.54
CA ILE A 65 -4.31 1.60 3.84
C ILE A 65 -5.14 2.58 4.69
N PRO A 66 -6.28 2.19 5.33
CA PRO A 66 -7.07 3.13 6.12
C PRO A 66 -6.32 3.64 7.34
N ILE A 67 -5.42 2.83 7.90
CA ILE A 67 -4.60 3.17 9.06
C ILE A 67 -3.63 4.30 8.68
N VAL A 68 -2.88 4.14 7.58
CA VAL A 68 -1.97 5.17 7.07
C VAL A 68 -2.70 6.45 6.67
N ASN A 69 -3.90 6.33 6.08
CA ASN A 69 -4.70 7.49 5.71
C ASN A 69 -5.17 8.29 6.94
N ASN A 70 -5.54 7.61 8.03
CA ASN A 70 -5.93 8.28 9.28
C ASN A 70 -4.74 8.89 10.04
N TYR A 71 -3.54 8.28 9.97
CA TYR A 71 -2.34 8.86 10.60
C TYR A 71 -1.87 10.17 9.94
N ASN A 72 -2.10 10.32 8.63
CA ASN A 72 -1.73 11.54 7.89
C ASN A 72 -2.83 12.62 7.89
N SER A 73 -4.01 12.32 8.44
CA SER A 73 -5.03 13.32 8.70
C SER A 73 -4.53 14.22 9.83
N LYS A 74 -3.80 15.27 9.46
CA LYS A 74 -3.49 16.41 10.34
C LYS A 74 -4.78 16.78 11.05
N SER A 75 -4.77 16.78 12.39
CA SER A 75 -5.93 17.09 13.21
C SER A 75 -6.62 18.33 12.61
N LYS A 76 -7.91 18.22 12.27
CA LYS A 76 -8.69 19.35 11.78
C LYS A 76 -8.57 20.44 12.84
N GLU A 77 -7.81 21.49 12.53
CA GLU A 77 -7.73 22.67 13.38
C GLU A 77 -9.17 23.18 13.53
N LEU A 78 -9.59 23.44 14.76
CA LEU A 78 -10.96 23.88 15.01
C LEU A 78 -11.16 25.19 14.25
N ASP A 79 -12.21 25.25 13.43
CA ASP A 79 -12.55 26.48 12.75
C ASP A 79 -13.09 27.50 13.78
N ALA A 80 -12.88 28.78 13.47
CA ALA A 80 -13.25 29.87 14.36
C ALA A 80 -14.76 29.89 14.65
N GLU A 81 -15.59 29.51 13.68
CA GLU A 81 -17.04 29.44 13.79
C GLU A 81 -17.49 28.40 14.83
N THR A 82 -16.86 27.22 14.85
CA THR A 82 -17.12 26.18 15.84
C THR A 82 -16.67 26.61 17.23
N LEU A 83 -15.52 27.29 17.33
CA LEU A 83 -15.01 27.80 18.60
C LEU A 83 -15.92 28.90 19.17
N GLU A 84 -16.36 29.84 18.34
CA GLU A 84 -17.29 30.91 18.74
C GLU A 84 -18.63 30.33 19.20
N THR A 85 -19.16 29.35 18.46
CA THR A 85 -20.37 28.61 18.84
C THR A 85 -20.18 27.94 20.20
N TYR A 86 -19.07 27.25 20.42
CA TYR A 86 -18.80 26.59 21.70
C TYR A 86 -18.69 27.59 22.86
N LEU A 87 -17.97 28.69 22.67
CA LEU A 87 -17.80 29.73 23.69
C LEU A 87 -19.11 30.44 24.02
N SER A 88 -19.97 30.70 23.03
CA SER A 88 -21.26 31.36 23.25
C SER A 88 -22.28 30.51 24.00
N TYR A 89 -22.26 29.18 23.82
CA TYR A 89 -23.14 28.26 24.54
C TYR A 89 -22.58 27.81 25.90
N GLN A 90 -21.32 28.09 26.21
CA GLN A 90 -20.70 27.67 27.46
C GLN A 90 -21.13 28.57 28.62
N SER A 91 -22.05 28.09 29.46
CA SER A 91 -22.61 28.85 30.60
C SER A 91 -21.65 29.07 31.77
N ASN A 92 -20.51 28.39 31.76
CA ASN A 92 -19.60 28.31 32.91
C ASN A 92 -18.42 29.28 32.79
N LEU A 93 -18.30 29.98 31.66
CA LEU A 93 -17.26 30.98 31.43
C LEU A 93 -17.84 32.37 31.67
N ASN A 94 -17.18 33.14 32.52
CA ASN A 94 -17.50 34.54 32.73
C ASN A 94 -16.64 35.43 31.80
N GLN A 95 -17.10 36.63 31.52
CA GLN A 95 -16.36 37.64 30.76
C GLN A 95 -14.98 37.93 31.38
N TYR A 96 -14.88 37.94 32.71
CA TYR A 96 -13.60 38.13 33.41
C TYR A 96 -12.61 36.99 33.20
N ASP A 97 -13.10 35.75 33.04
CA ASP A 97 -12.24 34.59 32.77
C ASP A 97 -11.60 34.70 31.37
N LEU A 98 -12.35 35.22 30.40
CA LEU A 98 -11.86 35.47 29.05
C LEU A 98 -10.85 36.63 29.02
N ILE A 99 -11.14 37.72 29.74
CA ILE A 99 -10.27 38.89 29.80
C ILE A 99 -8.92 38.55 30.45
N LYS A 100 -8.91 37.68 31.48
CA LYS A 100 -7.69 37.26 32.16
C LYS A 100 -6.70 36.51 31.27
N GLU A 101 -7.20 35.81 30.26
CA GLU A 101 -6.37 35.06 29.32
C GLU A 101 -5.81 35.94 28.18
N LEU A 102 -6.32 37.17 28.01
CA LEU A 102 -5.83 38.10 27.01
C LEU A 102 -4.53 38.76 27.46
N ASP A 103 -3.54 38.81 26.56
CA ASP A 103 -2.32 39.56 26.80
C ASP A 103 -2.41 41.02 26.32
N ASN A 104 -1.42 41.83 26.69
CA ASN A 104 -1.36 43.24 26.28
C ASN A 104 -1.35 43.43 24.75
N THR A 105 -0.80 42.46 24.01
CA THR A 105 -0.73 42.53 22.55
C THR A 105 -2.10 42.26 21.91
N ASP A 106 -2.89 41.38 22.50
CA ASP A 106 -4.24 41.04 22.05
C ASP A 106 -5.22 42.18 22.34
N ILE A 107 -5.12 42.81 23.52
CA ILE A 107 -5.89 44.00 23.88
C ILE A 107 -5.61 45.15 22.90
N GLN A 108 -4.36 45.37 22.50
CA GLN A 108 -4.00 46.40 21.51
C GLN A 108 -4.59 46.12 20.13
N LYS A 109 -4.72 44.86 19.72
CA LYS A 109 -5.36 44.48 18.44
C LYS A 109 -6.87 44.74 18.47
N LEU A 110 -7.53 44.53 19.61
CA LEU A 110 -8.95 44.82 19.82
C LEU A 110 -9.26 46.32 19.71
N GLY A 111 -8.46 47.17 20.37
CA GLY A 111 -8.67 48.62 20.42
C GLY A 111 -8.57 49.32 19.06
N LYS A 112 -7.89 48.73 18.07
CA LYS A 112 -7.68 49.35 16.75
C LYS A 112 -8.96 49.48 15.91
N ASN A 113 -10.02 48.72 16.24
CA ASN A 113 -11.27 48.68 15.47
C ASN A 113 -12.43 49.40 16.18
N VAL A 114 -12.21 49.92 17.38
CA VAL A 114 -13.24 50.61 18.16
C VAL A 114 -12.90 52.09 18.17
N ALA A 115 -13.60 52.87 17.33
CA ALA A 115 -13.57 54.32 17.43
C ALA A 115 -14.44 54.73 18.62
N LEU A 116 -13.80 55.02 19.76
CA LEU A 116 -14.47 55.60 20.93
C LEU A 116 -14.34 57.12 20.85
N GLU A 117 -15.45 57.82 21.02
CA GLU A 117 -15.47 59.28 21.13
C GLU A 117 -15.17 59.70 22.57
N ASP A 118 -14.36 60.75 22.77
CA ASP A 118 -13.94 61.18 24.11
C ASP A 118 -15.12 61.51 25.03
N GLU A 119 -16.21 62.05 24.47
CA GLU A 119 -17.46 62.34 25.20
C GLU A 119 -18.13 61.07 25.75
N THR A 120 -18.08 59.96 25.00
CA THR A 120 -18.63 58.67 25.45
C THR A 120 -17.80 58.06 26.56
N ILE A 121 -16.48 58.29 26.55
CA ILE A 121 -15.58 57.84 27.61
C ILE A 121 -15.85 58.66 28.88
N GLU A 122 -15.96 59.98 28.76
CA GLU A 122 -16.24 60.87 29.88
C GLU A 122 -17.59 60.56 30.55
N ASP A 123 -18.62 60.27 29.76
CA ASP A 123 -19.95 59.90 30.30
C ASP A 123 -19.92 58.55 31.03
N ILE A 124 -19.29 57.52 30.47
CA ILE A 124 -19.15 56.22 31.14
C ILE A 124 -18.31 56.34 32.41
N LEU A 125 -17.24 57.15 32.37
CA LEU A 125 -16.37 57.37 33.53
C LEU A 125 -17.05 58.22 34.63
N SER A 126 -17.95 59.12 34.27
CA SER A 126 -18.65 59.97 35.23
C SER A 126 -19.90 59.30 35.81
N SER A 127 -20.55 58.41 35.04
CA SER A 127 -21.81 57.77 35.41
C SER A 127 -21.64 56.43 36.13
N ASN A 128 -20.48 55.78 36.04
CA ASN A 128 -20.30 54.44 36.61
C ASN A 128 -19.83 54.50 38.09
N PRO A 129 -20.69 54.15 39.06
CA PRO A 129 -20.41 54.29 40.49
C PRO A 129 -19.39 53.28 41.03
N ASN A 130 -18.94 52.32 40.21
CA ASN A 130 -18.02 51.25 40.62
C ASN A 130 -16.63 51.34 39.99
N ILE A 131 -16.27 52.48 39.36
CA ILE A 131 -14.95 52.65 38.73
C ILE A 131 -13.80 52.43 39.70
N GLU A 132 -13.98 52.81 40.96
CA GLU A 132 -12.95 52.63 41.97
C GLU A 132 -12.63 51.15 42.25
N ASN A 133 -13.56 50.23 41.99
CA ASN A 133 -13.33 48.80 42.08
C ASN A 133 -12.51 48.26 40.89
N LEU A 134 -12.54 48.94 39.73
CA LEU A 134 -11.79 48.53 38.53
C LEU A 134 -10.33 48.98 38.55
N ILE A 135 -9.99 49.94 39.40
CA ILE A 135 -8.62 50.48 39.55
C ILE A 135 -7.88 49.80 40.72
N SER A 136 -8.61 49.19 41.65
CA SER A 136 -8.08 48.63 42.89
C SER A 136 -7.84 47.11 42.86
N GLU A 137 -8.20 46.43 41.77
CA GLU A 137 -7.88 45.02 41.48
C GLU A 137 -6.69 44.91 40.52
#